data_AF-A0A6B0XYR8-F1
#
_entry.id   AF-A0A6B0XYR8-F1
#
_cell.length_a   1.000
_cell.length_b   1.000
_cell.length_c   1.000
_cell.angle_alpha   90.00
_cell.angle_beta   90.00
_cell.angle_gamma   90.00
#
_symmetry.space_group_name_H-M   'P 1'
#
loop_
_entity.id
_entity.type
_entity.pdbx_description
1 polymer ?
#
loop_
_entity_poly.entity_id
_entity_poly.type
_entity_poly.pdbx_seq_one_letter_code
_entity_poly.pdbx_strand_id
1 'polypeptide(L)' 'FRGVMVPKGTPQPVIDKLAAVLPTMFENGRVQGRMKAGGSPMHIMTRAEVIEMWKAREVTLKELLAGL' A
#
# COMPACT_ATOMS: atom_id res chain seq x y z
N PHE A 1 -0.09 7.41 -0.15
CA PHE A 1 0.42 6.04 0.05
C PHE A 1 0.88 5.45 -1.27
N ARG A 2 1.93 4.64 -1.26
CA ARG A 2 2.43 3.91 -2.43
C ARG A 2 2.37 2.42 -2.09
N GLY A 3 1.79 1.62 -2.98
CA GLY A 3 1.55 0.21 -2.73
C GLY A 3 1.45 -0.60 -4.03
N VAL A 4 1.23 -1.90 -3.87
CA VAL A 4 1.07 -2.85 -4.97
C VAL A 4 -0.40 -3.28 -5.03
N MET A 5 -0.97 -3.31 -6.23
CA MET A 5 -2.26 -3.93 -6.50
C MET A 5 -2.06 -5.14 -7.40
N VAL A 6 -2.92 -6.14 -7.23
CA VAL A 6 -2.91 -7.35 -8.06
C VAL A 6 -4.17 -7.41 -8.93
N PRO A 7 -4.14 -8.09 -10.08
CA PRO A 7 -5.32 -8.25 -10.92
C PRO A 7 -6.50 -8.90 -10.17
N LYS A 8 -7.72 -8.50 -10.54
CA LYS A 8 -8.93 -9.17 -10.05
C LYS A 8 -8.89 -10.65 -10.42
N GLY A 9 -9.19 -11.52 -9.46
CA GLY A 9 -9.12 -12.98 -9.64
C GLY A 9 -7.78 -13.60 -9.30
N THR A 10 -6.79 -12.81 -8.84
CA THR A 10 -5.54 -13.36 -8.29
C THR A 10 -5.87 -14.32 -7.12
N PRO A 11 -5.31 -15.54 -7.09
CA PRO A 11 -5.59 -16.50 -6.03
C PRO A 11 -5.21 -15.97 -4.64
N GLN A 12 -6.06 -16.23 -3.64
CA GLN A 12 -5.86 -15.78 -2.26
C GLN A 12 -4.48 -16.16 -1.68
N PRO A 13 -3.94 -17.38 -1.89
CA PRO A 13 -2.61 -17.74 -1.39
C PRO A 13 -1.47 -16.86 -1.95
N VAL A 14 -1.60 -16.38 -3.19
CA VAL A 14 -0.64 -15.46 -3.80
C VAL A 14 -0.72 -14.09 -3.12
N ILE A 15 -1.94 -13.62 -2.87
CA ILE A 15 -2.18 -12.36 -2.15
C ILE A 15 -1.60 -12.41 -0.74
N ASP A 16 -1.82 -13.52 -0.02
CA ASP A 16 -1.33 -13.70 1.34
C ASP A 16 0.20 -13.75 1.37
N LYS A 17 0.82 -14.44 0.41
CA LYS A 17 2.28 -14.47 0.27
C LYS A 17 2.85 -13.08 0.03
N LEU A 18 2.24 -12.31 -0.87
CA LEU A 18 2.68 -10.93 -1.15
C LEU A 18 2.51 -10.02 0.07
N ALA A 19 1.37 -10.12 0.76
CA ALA A 19 1.09 -9.34 1.96
C ALA A 19 2.09 -9.63 3.09
N ALA A 20 2.57 -10.86 3.20
CA ALA A 20 3.58 -11.24 4.20
C ALA A 20 5.00 -10.81 3.81
N VAL A 21 5.37 -10.92 2.53
CA VAL A 21 6.77 -10.72 2.09
C VAL A 21 7.09 -9.27 1.74
N LEU A 22 6.16 -8.51 1.18
CA LEU A 22 6.46 -7.13 0.76
C LEU A 22 6.87 -6.21 1.93
N PRO A 23 6.27 -6.28 3.13
CA PRO A 23 6.70 -5.46 4.26
C PRO A 23 8.14 -5.73 4.68
N THR A 24 8.63 -6.98 4.57
CA THR A 24 9.98 -7.34 5.04
C THR A 24 11.08 -6.70 4.21
N MET A 25 10.80 -6.27 2.97
CA MET A 25 11.77 -5.52 2.15
C MET A 25 12.18 -4.19 2.80
N PHE A 26 11.30 -3.58 3.61
CA PHE A 26 11.57 -2.32 4.29
C PHE A 26 12.45 -2.48 5.54
N GLU A 27 12.70 -3.71 5.99
CA GLU A 27 13.71 -4.01 7.03
C GLU A 27 15.14 -3.86 6.50
N ASN A 28 15.32 -3.85 5.17
CA ASN A 28 16.63 -3.72 4.55
C ASN A 28 17.19 -2.29 4.64
N GLY A 29 18.35 -2.13 5.28
CA GLY A 29 19.00 -0.82 5.47
C GLY A 29 19.31 -0.05 4.17
N ARG A 30 19.57 -0.75 3.06
CA ARG A 30 19.76 -0.10 1.74
C ARG A 30 18.46 0.54 1.26
N VAL A 31 17.32 -0.14 1.44
CA VAL A 31 16.00 0.38 1.07
C VAL A 31 15.67 1.60 1.93
N GLN A 32 15.86 1.50 3.25
CA GLN A 32 15.62 2.62 4.17
C GLN A 32 16.49 3.84 3.83
N GLY A 33 17.78 3.62 3.54
CA GLY A 33 18.69 4.69 3.13
C GLY A 33 18.24 5.41 1.86
N ARG A 34 17.76 4.67 0.85
CA ARG A 34 17.24 5.25 -0.40
C ARG A 34 15.90 5.97 -0.18
N MET A 35 15.01 5.44 0.66
CA MET A 35 13.75 6.11 1.00
C MET A 35 14.00 7.43 1.72
N LYS A 36 14.90 7.46 2.69
CA LYS A 36 15.31 8.68 3.40
C LYS A 36 15.93 9.70 2.45
N ALA A 37 16.88 9.28 1.60
CA ALA A 37 17.50 10.17 0.62
C ALA A 37 16.51 10.72 -0.41
N GLY A 38 15.49 9.94 -0.78
CA GLY A 38 14.42 10.35 -1.69
C GLY A 38 13.27 11.11 -1.03
N GLY A 39 13.41 11.54 0.24
CA GLY A 39 12.37 12.28 0.96
C GLY A 39 11.06 11.51 1.12
N SER A 40 11.11 10.18 1.11
CA SER A 40 9.93 9.32 1.17
C SER A 40 9.74 8.77 2.59
N PRO A 41 8.79 9.31 3.37
CA PRO A 41 8.50 8.79 4.71
C PRO A 41 7.99 7.35 4.63
N MET A 42 8.48 6.50 5.52
CA MET A 42 8.12 5.09 5.58
C MET A 42 7.01 4.89 6.62
N HIS A 43 5.77 4.81 6.14
CA HIS A 43 4.65 4.30 6.94
C HIS A 43 4.13 3.04 6.27
N ILE A 44 4.44 1.89 6.89
CA ILE A 44 4.11 0.56 6.38
C ILE A 44 2.75 0.17 6.94
N MET A 45 1.81 -0.18 6.06
CA MET A 45 0.47 -0.64 6.43
C MET A 45 0.30 -2.11 6.05
N THR A 46 -0.37 -2.85 6.92
CA THR A 46 -0.86 -4.21 6.66
C THR A 46 -1.93 -4.21 5.58
N ARG A 47 -2.22 -5.38 5.01
CA ARG A 47 -3.29 -5.53 4.01
C ARG A 47 -4.65 -5.05 4.53
N ALA A 48 -4.98 -5.33 5.78
CA ALA A 48 -6.24 -4.91 6.38
C ALA A 48 -6.33 -3.39 6.45
N GLU A 49 -5.27 -2.72 6.93
CA GLU A 49 -5.20 -1.26 7.01
C GLU A 49 -5.26 -0.61 5.62
N VAL A 50 -4.63 -1.19 4.60
CA VAL A 50 -4.73 -0.69 3.22
C VAL A 50 -6.17 -0.76 2.70
N ILE A 51 -6.89 -1.86 2.96
CA ILE A 51 -8.28 -2.04 2.53
C ILE A 51 -9.20 -1.01 3.23
N GLU A 52 -9.03 -0.83 4.54
CA GLU A 52 -9.76 0.18 5.32
C GLU A 52 -9.50 1.59 4.79
N MET A 53 -8.21 1.95 4.62
CA MET A 53 -7.80 3.25 4.09
C MET A 53 -8.36 3.49 2.69
N TRP A 54 -8.35 2.49 1.81
CA TRP A 54 -8.89 2.61 0.46
C TRP A 54 -10.39 2.88 0.46
N LYS A 55 -11.17 2.11 1.24
CA LYS A 55 -12.63 2.31 1.36
C LYS A 55 -12.95 3.72 1.83
N ALA A 56 -12.26 4.19 2.87
CA ALA A 56 -12.45 5.55 3.38
C ALA A 56 -12.10 6.61 2.33
N ARG A 57 -10.95 6.43 1.64
CA ARG A 57 -10.48 7.36 0.62
C ARG A 57 -11.40 7.44 -0.58
N GLU A 58 -11.95 6.30 -1.02
CA GLU A 58 -12.88 6.24 -2.15
C GLU A 58 -14.15 7.07 -1.88
N VAL A 59 -14.71 6.96 -0.67
CA VAL A 59 -15.89 7.76 -0.27
C VAL A 59 -15.58 9.25 -0.35
N THR A 60 -14.48 9.69 0.29
CA THR A 60 -14.08 11.10 0.29
C THR A 60 -13.79 11.61 -1.12
N LEU A 61 -13.12 10.82 -1.96
CA LEU A 61 -12.77 11.24 -3.31
C LEU A 61 -14.00 11.32 -4.22
N LYS A 62 -14.97 10.40 -4.10
CA LYS A 62 -16.22 10.49 -4.87
C LYS A 62 -16.98 11.77 -4.56
N GLU A 63 -17.07 12.14 -3.28
CA GLU A 63 -17.70 13.40 -2.86
C GLU A 63 -16.93 14.61 -3.38
N LEU A 64 -15.62 14.66 -3.15
CA LEU A 64 -14.77 15.79 -3.54
C LEU A 64 -14.75 16.01 -5.06
N LEU A 65 -14.82 14.94 -5.84
CA LEU A 65 -14.72 14.97 -7.30
C LEU A 65 -16.10 14.94 -7.99
N ALA A 66 -17.21 14.97 -7.27
CA ALA A 66 -18.55 14.84 -7.86
C ALA A 66 -18.93 15.96 -8.85
N GLY A 67 -18.21 17.09 -8.81
CA GLY A 67 -18.43 18.25 -9.67
C GLY A 67 -17.27 18.58 -10.62
N LEU A 68 -16.32 17.66 -10.81
CA LEU A 68 -15.22 17.75 -11.78
C LEU A 68 -15.45 16.80 -12.95
#